data_AF-A0A1W4W6N9-F1
#
_entry.id   AF-A0A1W4W6N9-F1
#
_cell.length_a   1.000
_cell.length_b   1.000
_cell.length_c   1.000
_cell.angle_alpha   90.00
_cell.angle_beta   90.00
_cell.angle_gamma   90.00
#
_symmetry.space_group_name_H-M   'P 1'
#
loop_
_entity.id
_entity.type
_entity.pdbx_description
1 polymer ?
#
loop_
_entity_poly.entity_id
_entity_poly.type
_entity_poly.pdbx_seq_one_letter_code
_entity_poly.pdbx_strand_id
1 'polypeptide(L)'
;MSKTVILLVRIPESLNNGALSVSPPHVISQREGLQVMQPSSTPGTPPSTPCVSPTAPTGTQDPNWQATKATIRERNAAMFNNELMADVKFIVGSPGSIQTIPAHKYVLATGSSVFYAMFYGGLAECKEKIEVPDVEPTAFLTLLKYLYCDEIQLEADTVLATLYAAKKYIVPHLARACVNYLETSLTAKNACLLLSQSRLFEEPELMQRCWEVIDAQAEMALKSEGFVDIDMSTLESVLGRETLNCKEMVLLEAALNWATAECNKREIDPTPLNKRSVLGNALYLIRIPTMTLEEFANGAAQMGILTQEETIDIFFHFTANNKPILNYPTKPRAGLKSQVCHRFQSCAYRSNQWRYRGRCDSIQFSVDRRIFVVGFGLYGSSNGAADYNVKIELKRLGCALAENNTRFFSDGSSNTFHVYFDNPIQIEPETFYTASAILDGAELSYFGQEGMSEVSVGTVTFQFQCSSESTNGTGVQGGQIPELIFYGPAPDDQH
;
A
#
# COMPACT_ATOMS: atom_id res chain seq x y z
N MET A 1 26.49 -13.71 -8.77
CA MET A 1 25.76 -13.17 -7.60
C MET A 1 24.57 -14.09 -7.35
N SER A 2 24.62 -14.84 -6.26
CA SER A 2 23.79 -16.04 -6.04
C SER A 2 22.34 -15.71 -5.73
N LYS A 3 21.41 -16.22 -6.55
CA LYS A 3 19.98 -16.30 -6.22
C LYS A 3 19.78 -17.44 -5.21
N THR A 4 19.36 -17.10 -3.99
CA THR A 4 18.95 -18.08 -2.98
C THR A 4 17.52 -18.55 -3.31
N VAL A 5 17.40 -19.79 -3.79
CA VAL A 5 16.11 -20.49 -3.92
C VAL A 5 15.71 -20.96 -2.53
N ILE A 6 14.69 -20.33 -1.95
CA ILE A 6 14.15 -20.68 -0.64
C ILE A 6 13.21 -21.88 -0.80
N LEU A 7 13.64 -23.05 -0.34
CA LEU A 7 12.79 -24.24 -0.15
C LEU A 7 12.27 -24.22 1.29
N LEU A 8 10.99 -23.89 1.49
CA LEU A 8 10.33 -23.99 2.79
C LEU A 8 9.77 -25.39 3.01
N VAL A 9 10.19 -26.00 4.12
CA VAL A 9 9.68 -27.27 4.65
C VAL A 9 8.34 -27.00 5.35
N ARG A 10 7.26 -27.65 4.90
CA ARG A 10 5.96 -27.66 5.57
C ARG A 10 6.05 -28.36 6.93
N ILE A 11 5.52 -27.75 7.99
CA ILE A 11 5.28 -28.36 9.30
C ILE A 11 3.77 -28.58 9.47
N PRO A 12 3.29 -29.77 9.88
CA PRO A 12 1.86 -30.05 10.00
C PRO A 12 1.25 -29.56 11.33
N GLU A 13 0.03 -29.02 11.25
CA GLU A 13 -0.80 -28.63 12.39
C GLU A 13 -1.44 -29.85 13.08
N SER A 14 -1.42 -29.86 14.42
CA SER A 14 -2.37 -30.66 15.20
C SER A 14 -2.71 -30.00 16.55
N LEU A 15 -3.97 -29.56 16.65
CA LEU A 15 -4.90 -29.58 17.80
C LEU A 15 -4.33 -29.55 19.24
N ASN A 16 -4.79 -28.59 20.07
CA ASN A 16 -5.81 -28.91 21.10
C ASN A 16 -6.43 -27.67 21.78
N ASN A 17 -7.73 -27.79 22.07
CA ASN A 17 -8.58 -26.87 22.81
C ASN A 17 -8.30 -26.90 24.32
N GLY A 18 -8.49 -25.75 24.99
CA GLY A 18 -8.54 -25.66 26.45
C GLY A 18 -9.05 -24.31 26.94
N ALA A 19 -10.36 -24.19 27.10
CA ALA A 19 -11.05 -23.03 27.66
C ALA A 19 -10.78 -22.85 29.16
N LEU A 20 -10.57 -21.61 29.63
CA LEU A 20 -10.78 -21.24 31.04
C LEU A 20 -11.41 -19.85 31.19
N SER A 21 -12.30 -19.81 32.18
CA SER A 21 -13.40 -18.88 32.42
C SER A 21 -12.99 -17.57 33.08
N VAL A 22 -13.75 -16.53 32.75
CA VAL A 22 -13.72 -15.16 33.30
C VAL A 22 -14.48 -15.08 34.63
N SER A 23 -14.06 -14.21 35.55
CA SER A 23 -14.90 -13.61 36.60
C SER A 23 -14.33 -12.25 37.05
N PRO A 24 -15.15 -11.18 37.26
CA PRO A 24 -14.68 -9.82 37.58
C PRO A 24 -15.11 -9.39 39.03
N PRO A 25 -15.09 -8.10 39.45
CA PRO A 25 -14.27 -7.65 40.59
C PRO A 25 -15.08 -7.14 41.80
N HIS A 26 -14.42 -6.96 42.94
CA HIS A 26 -14.97 -6.23 44.10
C HIS A 26 -14.16 -4.96 44.40
N VAL A 27 -14.88 -3.84 44.45
CA VAL A 27 -14.47 -2.52 44.94
C VAL A 27 -14.67 -2.46 46.46
N ILE A 28 -13.79 -1.77 47.20
CA ILE A 28 -14.11 -0.97 48.41
C ILE A 28 -12.97 0.02 48.71
N SER A 29 -13.38 1.16 49.25
CA SER A 29 -12.74 2.47 49.36
C SER A 29 -12.04 2.74 50.71
N GLN A 30 -11.05 3.65 50.66
CA GLN A 30 -10.59 4.65 51.66
C GLN A 30 -10.24 4.26 53.11
N ARG A 31 -9.03 4.67 53.56
CA ARG A 31 -8.86 5.72 54.59
C ARG A 31 -7.41 6.18 54.79
N GLU A 32 -7.30 7.44 55.20
CA GLU A 32 -6.12 8.30 55.34
C GLU A 32 -5.22 8.00 56.57
N GLY A 33 -3.94 8.41 56.45
CA GLY A 33 -3.31 9.34 57.39
C GLY A 33 -2.42 8.78 58.50
N LEU A 34 -1.14 9.14 58.48
CA LEU A 34 -0.39 9.67 59.65
C LEU A 34 1.04 10.11 59.27
N GLN A 35 1.30 11.41 59.45
CA GLN A 35 2.62 12.05 59.46
C GLN A 35 3.30 11.86 60.83
N VAL A 36 4.64 11.80 60.87
CA VAL A 36 5.44 12.20 62.05
C VAL A 36 6.70 12.97 61.63
N MET A 37 7.03 13.94 62.49
CA MET A 37 7.90 15.12 62.39
C MET A 37 9.43 14.92 62.32
N GLN A 38 10.11 15.97 61.84
CA GLN A 38 11.53 16.30 62.06
C GLN A 38 11.78 16.98 63.42
N PRO A 39 13.07 17.15 63.80
CA PRO A 39 13.54 18.49 64.17
C PRO A 39 14.93 18.89 63.63
N SER A 40 15.18 20.21 63.69
CA SER A 40 16.27 21.01 63.11
C SER A 40 17.43 21.34 64.07
N SER A 41 18.66 21.55 63.55
CA SER A 41 19.53 22.76 63.73
C SER A 41 21.02 22.55 63.32
N THR A 42 21.63 23.61 62.79
CA THR A 42 23.00 23.84 62.20
C THR A 42 24.04 24.31 63.27
N PRO A 43 25.35 24.68 63.05
CA PRO A 43 26.03 25.18 61.82
C PRO A 43 27.55 24.91 61.57
N GLY A 44 28.08 25.32 60.40
CA GLY A 44 29.52 25.65 60.19
C GLY A 44 30.14 25.31 58.81
N THR A 45 30.52 26.32 58.00
CA THR A 45 31.20 26.26 56.68
C THR A 45 32.74 26.36 56.78
N PRO A 46 33.54 25.94 55.75
CA PRO A 46 34.01 26.87 54.70
C PRO A 46 34.04 26.27 53.27
N PRO A 47 34.29 27.08 52.21
CA PRO A 47 34.00 26.71 50.82
C PRO A 47 35.18 26.01 50.13
N SER A 48 34.90 25.08 49.23
CA SER A 48 35.86 24.60 48.23
C SER A 48 35.23 24.60 46.84
N THR A 49 36.05 25.03 45.89
CA THR A 49 35.83 25.31 44.46
C THR A 49 35.23 24.13 43.67
N PRO A 50 34.53 24.39 42.54
CA PRO A 50 33.96 23.32 41.73
C PRO A 50 35.08 22.59 41.00
N CYS A 51 35.30 21.33 41.39
CA CYS A 51 36.10 20.40 40.58
C CYS A 51 35.21 19.92 39.43
N VAL A 52 35.68 20.14 38.20
CA VAL A 52 35.09 19.61 36.97
C VAL A 52 35.05 18.09 37.10
N SER A 53 33.86 17.51 37.30
CA SER A 53 33.68 16.06 37.25
C SER A 53 33.90 15.58 35.81
N PRO A 54 34.66 14.49 35.62
CA PRO A 54 34.88 13.91 34.30
C PRO A 54 33.56 13.34 33.77
N THR A 55 33.38 13.43 32.46
CA THR A 55 32.28 12.83 31.70
C THR A 55 31.90 11.46 32.25
N ALA A 56 30.66 11.32 32.70
CA ALA A 56 30.11 10.08 33.20
C ALA A 56 30.25 8.96 32.16
N PRO A 57 30.58 7.71 32.57
CA PRO A 57 30.63 6.58 31.67
C PRO A 57 29.25 6.36 31.04
N THR A 58 29.16 6.56 29.73
CA THR A 58 27.94 6.31 28.96
C THR A 58 27.79 4.80 28.71
N GLY A 59 26.84 4.15 29.39
CA GLY A 59 26.43 2.77 29.12
C GLY A 59 26.55 1.82 30.31
N THR A 60 26.64 0.51 30.03
CA THR A 60 26.72 -0.56 31.05
C THR A 60 28.12 -0.78 31.63
N GLN A 61 29.06 0.14 31.38
CA GLN A 61 30.43 0.09 31.91
C GLN A 61 30.49 0.53 33.39
N ASP A 62 29.52 1.34 33.84
CA ASP A 62 29.35 1.66 35.26
C ASP A 62 28.80 0.44 36.01
N PRO A 63 29.44 -0.05 37.08
CA PRO A 63 28.91 -1.16 37.89
C PRO A 63 27.50 -0.93 38.44
N ASN A 64 27.07 0.34 38.57
CA ASN A 64 25.76 0.74 39.05
C ASN A 64 24.87 1.36 37.95
N TRP A 65 25.13 1.02 36.67
CA TRP A 65 24.40 1.57 35.53
C TRP A 65 22.88 1.40 35.65
N GLN A 66 22.40 0.35 36.32
CA GLN A 66 20.97 0.06 36.52
C GLN A 66 20.27 1.16 37.32
N ALA A 67 20.97 1.82 38.24
CA ALA A 67 20.40 2.90 39.05
C ALA A 67 20.04 4.15 38.21
N THR A 68 20.63 4.28 37.02
CA THR A 68 20.36 5.40 36.09
C THR A 68 19.17 5.14 35.16
N LYS A 69 18.52 3.98 35.24
CA LYS A 69 17.42 3.55 34.38
C LYS A 69 16.15 3.35 35.19
N ALA A 70 15.09 4.09 34.85
CA ALA A 70 13.86 4.16 35.63
C ALA A 70 12.95 2.93 35.44
N THR A 71 12.99 2.30 34.25
CA THR A 71 12.08 1.23 33.88
C THR A 71 12.80 -0.07 33.53
N ILE A 72 12.09 -1.21 33.61
CA ILE A 72 12.61 -2.49 33.11
C ILE A 72 12.94 -2.40 31.62
N ARG A 73 12.09 -1.73 30.85
CA ARG A 73 12.30 -1.46 29.41
C ARG A 73 13.64 -0.77 29.16
N GLU A 74 13.95 0.31 29.89
CA GLU A 74 15.22 1.03 29.76
C GLU A 74 16.43 0.17 30.16
N ARG A 75 16.27 -0.68 31.18
CA ARG A 75 17.33 -1.60 31.59
C ARG A 75 17.59 -2.67 30.53
N ASN A 76 16.54 -3.27 29.98
CA ASN A 76 16.68 -4.23 28.89
C ASN A 76 17.21 -3.57 27.61
N ALA A 77 16.77 -2.35 27.28
CA ALA A 77 17.31 -1.60 26.15
C ALA A 77 18.83 -1.39 26.25
N ALA A 78 19.38 -1.20 27.46
CA ALA A 78 20.83 -1.09 27.67
C ALA A 78 21.58 -2.44 27.49
N MET A 79 20.88 -3.57 27.60
CA MET A 79 21.42 -4.93 27.41
C MET A 79 21.30 -5.42 25.96
N PHE A 80 20.64 -4.66 25.08
CA PHE A 80 20.56 -4.97 23.67
C PHE A 80 21.97 -4.98 23.04
N ASN A 81 22.29 -6.06 22.29
CA ASN A 81 23.57 -6.24 21.58
C ASN A 81 24.79 -5.99 22.49
N ASN A 82 24.73 -6.48 23.72
CA ASN A 82 25.73 -6.26 24.77
C ASN A 82 26.38 -7.59 25.19
N GLU A 83 27.69 -7.61 25.36
CA GLU A 83 28.45 -8.79 25.81
C GLU A 83 28.30 -9.04 27.32
N LEU A 84 27.94 -8.02 28.10
CA LEU A 84 27.71 -8.18 29.53
C LEU A 84 26.58 -9.17 29.77
N MET A 85 26.84 -10.26 30.50
CA MET A 85 25.86 -11.33 30.84
C MET A 85 25.28 -12.10 29.65
N ALA A 86 25.82 -11.93 28.44
CA ALA A 86 25.38 -12.70 27.28
C ALA A 86 25.70 -14.20 27.47
N ASP A 87 24.70 -15.05 27.21
CA ASP A 87 24.78 -16.51 27.37
C ASP A 87 24.50 -17.27 26.06
N VAL A 88 24.42 -16.54 24.95
CA VAL A 88 24.35 -17.05 23.57
C VAL A 88 24.92 -16.02 22.58
N LYS A 89 25.50 -16.49 21.48
CA LYS A 89 25.94 -15.66 20.35
C LYS A 89 25.32 -16.15 19.04
N PHE A 90 24.79 -15.24 18.25
CA PHE A 90 24.26 -15.54 16.92
C PHE A 90 25.27 -15.16 15.84
N ILE A 91 25.49 -16.05 14.88
CA ILE A 91 26.27 -15.80 13.67
C ILE A 91 25.27 -15.57 12.54
N VAL A 92 24.99 -14.30 12.24
CA VAL A 92 23.88 -13.89 11.36
C VAL A 92 24.42 -13.37 10.03
N GLY A 93 23.74 -13.69 8.93
CA GLY A 93 24.06 -13.19 7.60
C GLY A 93 24.69 -14.23 6.67
N SER A 94 24.73 -13.89 5.39
CA SER A 94 25.28 -14.75 4.34
C SER A 94 26.79 -14.55 4.15
N PRO A 95 27.51 -15.47 3.48
CA PRO A 95 28.94 -15.34 3.26
C PRO A 95 29.30 -14.00 2.59
N GLY A 96 30.04 -13.15 3.32
CA GLY A 96 30.39 -11.78 2.89
C GLY A 96 29.77 -10.67 3.73
N SER A 97 28.72 -10.96 4.51
CA SER A 97 28.02 -10.02 5.41
C SER A 97 27.68 -10.62 6.77
N ILE A 98 28.55 -11.51 7.29
CA ILE A 98 28.34 -12.18 8.57
C ILE A 98 28.64 -11.25 9.75
N GLN A 99 27.74 -11.21 10.73
CA GLN A 99 27.93 -10.53 12.01
C GLN A 99 27.74 -11.49 13.18
N THR A 100 28.58 -11.37 14.21
CA THR A 100 28.37 -12.06 15.50
C THR A 100 27.63 -11.13 16.45
N ILE A 101 26.50 -11.56 16.98
CA ILE A 101 25.59 -10.76 17.80
C ILE A 101 25.39 -11.45 19.16
N PRO A 102 25.87 -10.88 20.28
CA PRO A 102 25.59 -11.41 21.61
C PRO A 102 24.13 -11.18 22.03
N ALA A 103 23.56 -12.14 22.76
CA ALA A 103 22.19 -12.03 23.28
C ALA A 103 21.98 -12.84 24.58
N HIS A 104 20.76 -12.75 25.12
CA HIS A 104 20.37 -13.32 26.40
C HIS A 104 19.19 -14.29 26.23
N LYS A 105 19.40 -15.58 26.51
CA LYS A 105 18.42 -16.66 26.27
C LYS A 105 17.07 -16.40 26.92
N TYR A 106 17.07 -15.93 28.16
CA TYR A 106 15.83 -15.64 28.89
C TYR A 106 14.98 -14.58 28.18
N VAL A 107 15.58 -13.45 27.80
CA VAL A 107 14.87 -12.35 27.11
C VAL A 107 14.24 -12.86 25.82
N LEU A 108 15.03 -13.58 25.00
CA LEU A 108 14.56 -14.10 23.72
C LEU A 108 13.45 -15.15 23.87
N ALA A 109 13.59 -16.07 24.83
CA ALA A 109 12.59 -17.10 25.08
C ALA A 109 11.26 -16.53 25.61
N THR A 110 11.29 -15.41 26.35
CA THR A 110 10.06 -14.74 26.78
C THR A 110 9.33 -14.05 25.63
N GLY A 111 10.06 -13.59 24.61
CA GLY A 111 9.49 -12.87 23.46
C GLY A 111 9.17 -13.74 22.24
N SER A 112 9.61 -15.00 22.20
CA SER A 112 9.44 -15.90 21.06
C SER A 112 9.37 -17.36 21.49
N SER A 113 8.32 -18.05 21.04
CA SER A 113 8.16 -19.50 21.24
C SER A 113 9.25 -20.31 20.52
N VAL A 114 9.78 -19.81 19.41
CA VAL A 114 10.89 -20.44 18.66
C VAL A 114 12.16 -20.40 19.49
N PHE A 115 12.51 -19.24 20.07
CA PHE A 115 13.65 -19.15 20.96
C PHE A 115 13.46 -19.95 22.25
N TYR A 116 12.24 -20.00 22.80
CA TYR A 116 11.94 -20.87 23.94
C TYR A 116 12.21 -22.34 23.62
N ALA A 117 11.69 -22.85 22.49
CA ALA A 117 11.92 -24.23 22.08
C ALA A 117 13.41 -24.50 21.80
N MET A 118 14.12 -23.54 21.21
CA MET A 118 15.54 -23.62 20.91
C MET A 118 16.42 -23.74 22.16
N PHE A 119 16.07 -23.04 23.25
CA PHE A 119 16.90 -22.97 24.46
C PHE A 119 16.43 -23.87 25.62
N TYR A 120 15.13 -24.08 25.73
CA TYR A 120 14.48 -24.75 26.87
C TYR A 120 13.56 -25.90 26.44
N GLY A 121 13.40 -26.16 25.14
CA GLY A 121 12.61 -27.27 24.64
C GLY A 121 13.25 -28.64 24.87
N GLY A 122 12.48 -29.71 24.69
CA GLY A 122 12.94 -31.09 24.93
C GLY A 122 14.09 -31.57 24.01
N LEU A 123 14.39 -30.82 22.94
CA LEU A 123 15.49 -31.06 22.00
C LEU A 123 16.52 -29.90 22.01
N ALA A 124 16.51 -29.05 23.04
CA ALA A 124 17.43 -27.93 23.11
C ALA A 124 18.89 -28.40 23.16
N GLU A 125 19.70 -27.93 22.22
CA GLU A 125 21.13 -28.20 22.20
C GLU A 125 21.88 -27.10 22.96
N CYS A 126 22.83 -27.47 23.82
CA CYS A 126 23.70 -26.52 24.54
C CYS A 126 24.78 -25.93 23.61
N LYS A 127 24.35 -25.24 22.55
CA LYS A 127 25.26 -24.49 21.67
C LYS A 127 25.40 -23.06 22.19
N GLU A 128 26.66 -22.62 22.34
CA GLU A 128 26.98 -21.23 22.66
C GLU A 128 26.84 -20.33 21.42
N LYS A 129 27.01 -20.91 20.22
CA LYS A 129 26.93 -20.21 18.93
C LYS A 129 25.82 -20.79 18.06
N ILE A 130 24.96 -19.92 17.53
CA ILE A 130 23.82 -20.30 16.69
C ILE A 130 23.92 -19.60 15.35
N GLU A 131 23.90 -20.37 14.27
CA GLU A 131 24.01 -19.85 12.92
C GLU A 131 22.63 -19.48 12.37
N VAL A 132 22.54 -18.29 11.77
CA VAL A 132 21.33 -17.75 11.11
C VAL A 132 21.74 -17.18 9.74
N PRO A 133 22.07 -18.04 8.77
CA PRO A 133 22.65 -17.61 7.49
C PRO A 133 21.63 -16.95 6.54
N ASP A 134 20.34 -17.13 6.80
CA ASP A 134 19.21 -16.73 5.97
C ASP A 134 18.52 -15.42 6.43
N VAL A 135 19.06 -14.76 7.46
CA VAL A 135 18.55 -13.47 7.95
C VAL A 135 19.66 -12.43 7.84
N GLU A 136 19.31 -11.23 7.39
CA GLU A 136 20.24 -10.10 7.37
C GLU A 136 20.53 -9.58 8.79
N PRO A 137 21.78 -9.20 9.11
CA PRO A 137 22.13 -8.72 10.46
C PRO A 137 21.27 -7.55 10.94
N THR A 138 20.97 -6.59 10.05
CA THR A 138 20.12 -5.42 10.35
C THR A 138 18.72 -5.82 10.76
N ALA A 139 18.08 -6.71 9.99
CA ALA A 139 16.76 -7.25 10.31
C ALA A 139 16.74 -8.03 11.64
N PHE A 140 17.77 -8.83 11.90
CA PHE A 140 17.90 -9.55 13.16
C PHE A 140 18.10 -8.60 14.35
N LEU A 141 18.88 -7.54 14.19
CA LEU A 141 19.04 -6.50 15.21
C LEU A 141 17.74 -5.76 15.49
N THR A 142 16.92 -5.46 14.47
CA THR A 142 15.59 -4.87 14.66
C THR A 142 14.66 -5.81 15.43
N LEU A 143 14.64 -7.11 15.09
CA LEU A 143 13.93 -8.14 15.84
C LEU A 143 14.38 -8.19 17.29
N LEU A 144 15.69 -8.25 17.53
CA LEU A 144 16.26 -8.28 18.88
C LEU A 144 15.89 -7.03 19.66
N LYS A 145 16.03 -5.84 19.07
CA LYS A 145 15.70 -4.58 19.75
C LYS A 145 14.24 -4.57 20.21
N TYR A 146 13.32 -5.05 19.36
CA TYR A 146 11.93 -5.23 19.73
C TYR A 146 11.76 -6.20 20.92
N LEU A 147 12.42 -7.36 20.92
CA LEU A 147 12.32 -8.34 22.02
C LEU A 147 12.87 -7.81 23.36
N TYR A 148 13.81 -6.87 23.34
CA TYR A 148 14.37 -6.29 24.56
C TYR A 148 13.52 -5.14 25.11
N CYS A 149 12.97 -4.27 24.26
CA CYS A 149 12.35 -3.02 24.72
C CYS A 149 11.06 -2.58 24.01
N ASP A 150 10.44 -3.45 23.19
CA ASP A 150 9.27 -3.18 22.35
C ASP A 150 9.42 -1.96 21.41
N GLU A 151 10.65 -1.53 21.11
CA GLU A 151 10.90 -0.43 20.19
C GLU A 151 10.91 -0.94 18.75
N ILE A 152 10.08 -0.34 17.89
CA ILE A 152 9.97 -0.69 16.48
C ILE A 152 10.51 0.47 15.65
N GLN A 153 11.60 0.22 14.92
CA GLN A 153 12.18 1.15 13.96
C GLN A 153 12.27 0.42 12.62
N LEU A 154 11.41 0.80 11.68
CA LEU A 154 11.33 0.18 10.36
C LEU A 154 11.87 1.15 9.31
N GLU A 155 12.64 0.60 8.39
CA GLU A 155 13.20 1.33 7.25
C GLU A 155 12.75 0.64 5.96
N ALA A 156 12.58 1.42 4.88
CA ALA A 156 12.06 0.91 3.61
C ALA A 156 12.92 -0.24 3.04
N ASP A 157 14.24 -0.16 3.21
CA ASP A 157 15.18 -1.14 2.66
C ASP A 157 15.24 -2.45 3.49
N THR A 158 14.87 -2.41 4.78
CA THR A 158 15.03 -3.54 5.70
C THR A 158 13.71 -4.14 6.18
N VAL A 159 12.56 -3.50 5.92
CA VAL A 159 11.26 -3.93 6.45
C VAL A 159 10.86 -5.33 6.00
N LEU A 160 11.18 -5.74 4.77
CA LEU A 160 10.87 -7.09 4.26
C LEU A 160 11.73 -8.16 4.94
N ALA A 161 13.02 -7.90 5.11
CA ALA A 161 13.92 -8.78 5.86
C ALA A 161 13.51 -8.85 7.34
N THR A 162 13.04 -7.73 7.91
CA THR A 162 12.50 -7.69 9.27
C THR A 162 11.20 -8.49 9.39
N LEU A 163 10.29 -8.39 8.42
CA LEU A 163 9.06 -9.19 8.35
C LEU A 163 9.40 -10.68 8.27
N TYR A 164 10.38 -11.06 7.44
CA TYR A 164 10.89 -12.43 7.38
C TYR A 164 11.35 -12.92 8.75
N ALA A 165 12.22 -12.17 9.43
CA ALA A 165 12.73 -12.53 10.75
C ALA A 165 11.60 -12.63 11.79
N ALA A 166 10.67 -11.67 11.79
CA ALA A 166 9.53 -11.66 12.70
C ALA A 166 8.63 -12.88 12.51
N LYS A 167 8.36 -13.30 11.27
CA LYS A 167 7.61 -14.53 10.98
C LYS A 167 8.40 -15.78 11.36
N LYS A 168 9.68 -15.86 10.97
CA LYS A 168 10.57 -16.98 11.28
C LYS A 168 10.67 -17.27 12.78
N TYR A 169 10.71 -16.23 13.60
CA TYR A 169 10.79 -16.35 15.06
C TYR A 169 9.44 -16.17 15.76
N ILE A 170 8.32 -16.14 15.03
CA ILE A 170 6.96 -16.03 15.56
C ILE A 170 6.84 -14.86 16.54
N VAL A 171 7.03 -13.64 16.03
CA VAL A 171 6.87 -12.37 16.75
C VAL A 171 5.75 -11.57 16.07
N PRO A 172 4.46 -11.88 16.36
CA PRO A 172 3.33 -11.44 15.53
C PRO A 172 3.13 -9.92 15.52
N HIS A 173 3.39 -9.26 16.64
CA HIS A 173 3.23 -7.81 16.73
C HIS A 173 4.25 -7.03 15.89
N LEU A 174 5.50 -7.52 15.81
CA LEU A 174 6.50 -6.96 14.91
C LEU A 174 6.15 -7.26 13.45
N ALA A 175 5.70 -8.49 13.15
CA ALA A 175 5.26 -8.86 11.80
C ALA A 175 4.12 -7.95 11.32
N ARG A 176 3.09 -7.74 12.15
CA ARG A 176 1.98 -6.83 11.86
C ARG A 176 2.44 -5.39 11.66
N ALA A 177 3.39 -4.90 12.48
CA ALA A 177 3.94 -3.57 12.28
C ALA A 177 4.68 -3.42 10.94
N CYS A 178 5.39 -4.47 10.50
CA CYS A 178 6.03 -4.50 9.19
C CYS A 178 5.01 -4.49 8.05
N VAL A 179 3.95 -5.30 8.14
CA VAL A 179 2.86 -5.32 7.15
C VAL A 179 2.18 -3.94 7.06
N ASN A 180 1.82 -3.33 8.19
CA ASN A 180 1.23 -2.00 8.21
C ASN A 180 2.15 -0.93 7.57
N TYR A 181 3.46 -1.01 7.81
CA TYR A 181 4.43 -0.12 7.16
C TYR A 181 4.44 -0.32 5.64
N LEU A 182 4.40 -1.57 5.18
CA LEU A 182 4.34 -1.91 3.75
C LEU A 182 3.03 -1.41 3.10
N GLU A 183 1.89 -1.54 3.78
CA GLU A 183 0.59 -1.05 3.27
C GLU A 183 0.50 0.48 3.17
N THR A 184 1.10 1.18 4.14
CA THR A 184 1.13 2.65 4.17
C THR A 184 2.12 3.23 3.15
N SER A 185 3.16 2.50 2.79
CA SER A 185 4.14 2.87 1.77
C SER A 185 3.82 2.30 0.38
N LEU A 186 2.71 1.57 0.23
CA LEU A 186 2.28 0.98 -1.02
C LEU A 186 1.85 2.06 -2.02
N THR A 187 2.47 2.04 -3.19
CA THR A 187 2.21 2.92 -4.33
C THR A 187 2.31 2.13 -5.62
N ALA A 188 1.83 2.69 -6.74
CA ALA A 188 2.00 2.04 -8.05
C ALA A 188 3.47 1.68 -8.36
N LYS A 189 4.43 2.48 -7.87
CA LYS A 189 5.86 2.29 -8.17
C LYS A 189 6.49 1.05 -7.53
N ASN A 190 5.97 0.59 -6.39
CA ASN A 190 6.50 -0.58 -5.68
C ASN A 190 5.51 -1.75 -5.61
N ALA A 191 4.25 -1.57 -6.04
CA ALA A 191 3.20 -2.58 -5.93
C ALA A 191 3.54 -3.91 -6.62
N CYS A 192 4.12 -3.88 -7.82
CA CYS A 192 4.48 -5.11 -8.55
C CYS A 192 5.55 -5.93 -7.81
N LEU A 193 6.58 -5.26 -7.29
CA LEU A 193 7.65 -5.91 -6.52
C LEU A 193 7.12 -6.44 -5.18
N LEU A 194 6.33 -5.63 -4.48
CA LEU A 194 5.73 -6.04 -3.21
C LEU A 194 4.73 -7.19 -3.39
N LEU A 195 4.02 -7.26 -4.51
CA LEU A 195 3.16 -8.40 -4.86
C LEU A 195 3.96 -9.70 -5.03
N SER A 196 5.09 -9.64 -5.74
CA SER A 196 5.99 -10.79 -5.90
C SER A 196 6.52 -11.27 -4.54
N GLN A 197 6.87 -10.34 -3.66
CA GLN A 197 7.41 -10.64 -2.33
C GLN A 197 6.35 -11.09 -1.32
N SER A 198 5.14 -10.50 -1.33
CA SER A 198 4.05 -10.84 -0.40
C SER A 198 3.56 -12.28 -0.55
N ARG A 199 3.68 -12.85 -1.75
CA ARG A 199 3.45 -14.29 -1.99
C ARG A 199 4.38 -15.17 -1.15
N LEU A 200 5.62 -14.75 -0.90
CA LEU A 200 6.57 -15.49 -0.07
C LEU A 200 6.23 -15.43 1.43
N PHE A 201 5.50 -14.39 1.85
CA PHE A 201 5.14 -14.16 3.25
C PHE A 201 3.76 -14.68 3.62
N GLU A 202 2.99 -15.20 2.65
CA GLU A 202 1.61 -15.65 2.84
C GLU A 202 0.72 -14.56 3.46
N GLU A 203 0.83 -13.33 2.94
CA GLU A 203 0.02 -12.16 3.37
C GLU A 203 -1.07 -11.85 2.34
N PRO A 204 -2.24 -12.51 2.38
CA PRO A 204 -3.28 -12.37 1.36
C PRO A 204 -3.89 -10.96 1.32
N GLU A 205 -4.03 -10.31 2.48
CA GLU A 205 -4.54 -8.94 2.57
C GLU A 205 -3.59 -7.95 1.87
N LEU A 206 -2.29 -8.05 2.13
CA LEU A 206 -1.28 -7.23 1.46
C LEU A 206 -1.24 -7.49 -0.05
N MET A 207 -1.37 -8.75 -0.47
CA MET A 207 -1.48 -9.10 -1.89
C MET A 207 -2.69 -8.44 -2.54
N GLN A 208 -3.85 -8.48 -1.88
CA GLN A 208 -5.07 -7.85 -2.37
C GLN A 208 -4.90 -6.34 -2.49
N ARG A 209 -4.26 -5.68 -1.51
CA ARG A 209 -3.93 -4.25 -1.60
C ARG A 209 -3.01 -3.92 -2.76
N CYS A 210 -1.99 -4.75 -3.02
CA CYS A 210 -1.12 -4.58 -4.17
C CYS A 210 -1.92 -4.65 -5.47
N TRP A 211 -2.84 -5.60 -5.58
CA TRP A 211 -3.71 -5.74 -6.75
C TRP A 211 -4.65 -4.55 -6.97
N GLU A 212 -5.25 -4.01 -5.90
CA GLU A 212 -6.10 -2.81 -5.98
C GLU A 212 -5.33 -1.64 -6.62
N VAL A 213 -4.08 -1.43 -6.20
CA VAL A 213 -3.20 -0.37 -6.72
C VAL A 213 -2.76 -0.67 -8.15
N ILE A 214 -2.35 -1.91 -8.46
CA ILE A 214 -1.93 -2.32 -9.81
C ILE A 214 -3.09 -2.16 -10.79
N ASP A 215 -4.31 -2.53 -10.43
CA ASP A 215 -5.45 -2.41 -11.33
C ASP A 215 -5.84 -0.97 -11.58
N ALA A 216 -5.89 -0.15 -10.53
CA ALA A 216 -6.30 1.24 -10.65
C ALA A 216 -5.25 2.10 -11.34
N GLN A 217 -3.96 1.83 -11.11
CA GLN A 217 -2.84 2.64 -11.60
C GLN A 217 -1.89 1.81 -12.47
N ALA A 218 -2.46 0.96 -13.33
CA ALA A 218 -1.73 -0.03 -14.11
C ALA A 218 -0.58 0.54 -14.93
N GLU A 219 -0.78 1.63 -15.67
CA GLU A 219 0.30 2.21 -16.47
C GLU A 219 1.50 2.66 -15.62
N MET A 220 1.25 3.27 -14.46
CA MET A 220 2.31 3.70 -13.55
C MET A 220 3.05 2.50 -12.95
N ALA A 221 2.31 1.42 -12.63
CA ALA A 221 2.88 0.21 -12.06
C ALA A 221 3.72 -0.58 -13.08
N LEU A 222 3.26 -0.68 -14.33
CA LEU A 222 3.95 -1.36 -15.42
C LEU A 222 5.22 -0.61 -15.89
N LYS A 223 5.21 0.73 -15.81
CA LYS A 223 6.36 1.58 -16.16
C LYS A 223 7.35 1.77 -15.00
N SER A 224 7.09 1.16 -13.83
CA SER A 224 7.95 1.30 -12.65
C SER A 224 9.26 0.53 -12.80
N GLU A 225 10.32 1.03 -12.14
CA GLU A 225 11.62 0.34 -12.10
C GLU A 225 11.51 -1.04 -11.44
N GLY A 226 10.62 -1.19 -10.45
CA GLY A 226 10.41 -2.47 -9.77
C GLY A 226 9.72 -3.53 -10.62
N PHE A 227 9.06 -3.17 -11.74
CA PHE A 227 8.36 -4.14 -12.59
C PHE A 227 9.31 -5.15 -13.24
N VAL A 228 10.52 -4.72 -13.67
CA VAL A 228 11.48 -5.62 -14.34
C VAL A 228 12.16 -6.61 -13.40
N ASP A 229 11.92 -6.47 -12.09
CA ASP A 229 12.48 -7.32 -11.04
C ASP A 229 11.53 -8.40 -10.51
N ILE A 230 10.28 -8.41 -10.97
CA ILE A 230 9.32 -9.45 -10.60
C ILE A 230 9.68 -10.81 -11.20
N ASP A 231 9.27 -11.87 -10.51
CA ASP A 231 9.39 -13.24 -11.02
C ASP A 231 8.40 -13.54 -12.17
N MET A 232 8.68 -14.61 -12.92
CA MET A 232 7.86 -15.04 -14.06
C MET A 232 6.39 -15.32 -13.69
N SER A 233 6.12 -15.88 -12.52
CA SER A 233 4.75 -16.19 -12.11
C SER A 233 3.96 -14.93 -11.78
N THR A 234 4.61 -13.93 -11.18
CA THR A 234 4.02 -12.61 -10.97
C THR A 234 3.77 -11.91 -12.30
N LEU A 235 4.71 -11.98 -13.26
CA LEU A 235 4.52 -11.45 -14.61
C LEU A 235 3.29 -12.07 -15.29
N GLU A 236 3.18 -13.40 -15.31
CA GLU A 236 2.03 -14.10 -15.88
C GLU A 236 0.72 -13.69 -15.21
N SER A 237 0.73 -13.52 -13.88
CA SER A 237 -0.44 -13.08 -13.11
C SER A 237 -0.88 -11.67 -13.52
N VAL A 238 0.07 -10.74 -13.76
CA VAL A 238 -0.23 -9.38 -14.20
C VAL A 238 -0.72 -9.37 -15.65
N LEU A 239 -0.03 -10.04 -16.57
CA LEU A 239 -0.39 -10.07 -18.00
C LEU A 239 -1.73 -10.77 -18.24
N GLY A 240 -2.09 -11.77 -17.42
CA GLY A 240 -3.37 -12.48 -17.50
C GLY A 240 -4.55 -11.74 -16.86
N ARG A 241 -4.35 -10.62 -16.17
CA ARG A 241 -5.35 -9.99 -15.30
C ARG A 241 -6.46 -9.26 -16.07
N GLU A 242 -7.73 -9.64 -15.84
CA GLU A 242 -8.91 -9.05 -16.52
C GLU A 242 -9.21 -7.60 -16.09
N THR A 243 -8.90 -7.25 -14.86
CA THR A 243 -9.25 -5.96 -14.24
C THR A 243 -8.24 -4.85 -14.50
N LEU A 244 -7.13 -5.16 -15.19
CA LEU A 244 -6.04 -4.22 -15.39
C LEU A 244 -6.47 -3.03 -16.27
N ASN A 245 -6.43 -1.82 -15.71
CA ASN A 245 -6.91 -0.60 -16.38
C ASN A 245 -5.80 0.08 -17.20
N CYS A 246 -5.38 -0.53 -18.32
CA CYS A 246 -4.46 0.09 -19.27
C CYS A 246 -4.61 -0.44 -20.69
N LYS A 247 -4.01 0.26 -21.66
CA LYS A 247 -3.96 -0.17 -23.07
C LYS A 247 -3.03 -1.37 -23.23
N GLU A 248 -3.39 -2.31 -24.11
CA GLU A 248 -2.55 -3.48 -24.42
C GLU A 248 -1.15 -3.13 -24.93
N MET A 249 -1.01 -1.99 -25.62
CA MET A 249 0.30 -1.52 -26.08
C MET A 249 1.26 -1.29 -24.91
N VAL A 250 0.76 -0.74 -23.80
CA VAL A 250 1.55 -0.50 -22.58
C VAL A 250 1.94 -1.82 -21.92
N LEU A 251 1.05 -2.82 -21.89
CA LEU A 251 1.40 -4.16 -21.41
C LEU A 251 2.49 -4.80 -22.26
N LEU A 252 2.40 -4.69 -23.60
CA LEU A 252 3.39 -5.25 -24.50
C LEU A 252 4.77 -4.63 -24.26
N GLU A 253 4.85 -3.30 -24.20
CA GLU A 253 6.09 -2.60 -23.88
C GLU A 253 6.67 -3.01 -22.54
N ALA A 254 5.84 -3.11 -21.50
CA ALA A 254 6.26 -3.54 -20.17
C ALA A 254 6.82 -4.97 -20.17
N ALA A 255 6.15 -5.91 -20.85
CA ALA A 255 6.62 -7.29 -21.00
C ALA A 255 7.96 -7.35 -21.74
N LEU A 256 8.16 -6.52 -22.77
CA LEU A 256 9.44 -6.46 -23.49
C LEU A 256 10.56 -5.83 -22.67
N ASN A 257 10.27 -4.86 -21.82
CA ASN A 257 11.23 -4.30 -20.88
C ASN A 257 11.64 -5.34 -19.84
N TRP A 258 10.67 -6.08 -19.28
CA TRP A 258 10.95 -7.22 -18.40
C TRP A 258 11.81 -8.28 -19.10
N ALA A 259 11.47 -8.65 -20.33
CA ALA A 259 12.23 -9.63 -21.11
C ALA A 259 13.67 -9.17 -21.39
N THR A 260 13.85 -7.86 -21.63
CA THR A 260 15.18 -7.24 -21.80
C THR A 260 16.01 -7.39 -20.52
N ALA A 261 15.43 -7.03 -19.37
CA ALA A 261 16.09 -7.16 -18.09
C ALA A 261 16.43 -8.63 -17.76
N GLU A 262 15.53 -9.56 -18.06
CA GLU A 262 15.76 -10.99 -17.84
C GLU A 262 16.80 -11.57 -18.81
N CYS A 263 16.89 -11.09 -20.06
CA CYS A 263 18.00 -11.40 -20.96
C CYS A 263 19.33 -10.94 -20.38
N ASN A 264 19.40 -9.69 -19.90
CA ASN A 264 20.60 -9.14 -19.26
C ASN A 264 20.99 -9.94 -17.99
N LYS A 265 20.01 -10.34 -17.17
CA LYS A 265 20.21 -11.19 -15.98
C LYS A 265 20.76 -12.59 -16.33
N ARG A 266 20.45 -13.09 -17.52
CA ARG A 266 20.95 -14.38 -18.06
C ARG A 266 22.20 -14.24 -18.92
N GLU A 267 22.76 -13.02 -19.04
CA GLU A 267 23.93 -12.73 -19.86
C GLU A 267 23.75 -13.12 -21.34
N ILE A 268 22.54 -12.94 -21.88
CA ILE A 268 22.22 -13.14 -23.30
C ILE A 268 21.81 -11.82 -23.96
N ASP A 269 22.16 -11.64 -25.24
CA ASP A 269 21.80 -10.42 -25.97
C ASP A 269 20.27 -10.26 -26.07
N PRO A 270 19.71 -9.07 -25.80
CA PRO A 270 18.27 -8.82 -25.84
C PRO A 270 17.75 -8.65 -27.27
N THR A 271 17.95 -9.65 -28.12
CA THR A 271 17.38 -9.73 -29.47
C THR A 271 15.89 -10.06 -29.40
N PRO A 272 15.06 -9.73 -30.43
CA PRO A 272 13.64 -10.09 -30.43
C PRO A 272 13.37 -11.59 -30.22
N LEU A 273 14.21 -12.45 -30.81
CA LEU A 273 14.12 -13.90 -30.65
C LEU A 273 14.37 -14.34 -29.19
N ASN A 274 15.41 -13.79 -28.56
CA ASN A 274 15.74 -14.09 -27.16
C ASN A 274 14.66 -13.56 -26.20
N LYS A 275 14.17 -12.33 -26.42
CA LYS A 275 13.05 -11.76 -25.64
C LYS A 275 11.80 -12.63 -25.74
N ARG A 276 11.44 -13.08 -26.94
CA ARG A 276 10.33 -14.02 -27.14
C ARG A 276 10.57 -15.35 -26.42
N SER A 277 11.78 -15.91 -26.50
CA SER A 277 12.11 -17.16 -25.81
C SER A 277 12.03 -17.03 -24.29
N VAL A 278 12.44 -15.89 -23.73
CA VAL A 278 12.39 -15.63 -22.28
C VAL A 278 10.96 -15.40 -21.80
N LEU A 279 10.13 -14.70 -22.58
CA LEU A 279 8.70 -14.50 -22.29
C LEU A 279 7.90 -15.80 -22.39
N GLY A 280 8.26 -16.72 -23.28
CA GLY A 280 7.60 -18.01 -23.43
C GLY A 280 6.07 -17.87 -23.55
N ASN A 281 5.35 -18.56 -22.66
CA ASN A 281 3.88 -18.55 -22.64
C ASN A 281 3.27 -17.21 -22.22
N ALA A 282 4.01 -16.39 -21.46
CA ALA A 282 3.51 -15.12 -20.95
C ALA A 282 3.19 -14.12 -22.09
N LEU A 283 3.87 -14.23 -23.24
CA LEU A 283 3.58 -13.43 -24.43
C LEU A 283 2.14 -13.59 -24.92
N TYR A 284 1.59 -14.81 -24.85
CA TYR A 284 0.24 -15.11 -25.34
C TYR A 284 -0.88 -14.68 -24.37
N LEU A 285 -0.52 -14.14 -23.20
CA LEU A 285 -1.48 -13.52 -22.28
C LEU A 285 -1.83 -12.07 -22.67
N ILE A 286 -1.01 -11.46 -23.53
CA ILE A 286 -1.22 -10.10 -24.04
C ILE A 286 -2.24 -10.14 -25.17
N ARG A 287 -3.21 -9.23 -25.19
CA ARG A 287 -4.35 -9.26 -26.13
C ARG A 287 -4.07 -8.39 -27.34
N ILE A 288 -2.97 -8.68 -28.05
CA ILE A 288 -2.54 -7.92 -29.24
C ILE A 288 -3.68 -7.68 -30.25
N PRO A 289 -4.59 -8.63 -30.53
CA PRO A 289 -5.71 -8.42 -31.46
C PRO A 289 -6.74 -7.37 -31.01
N THR A 290 -6.72 -6.94 -29.74
CA THR A 290 -7.64 -5.92 -29.21
C THR A 290 -7.05 -4.51 -29.26
N MET A 291 -5.82 -4.35 -29.74
CA MET A 291 -5.24 -3.04 -30.07
C MET A 291 -6.00 -2.42 -31.24
N THR A 292 -5.85 -1.11 -31.45
CA THR A 292 -6.26 -0.51 -32.72
C THR A 292 -5.35 -0.98 -33.86
N LEU A 293 -5.86 -0.95 -35.11
CA LEU A 293 -5.04 -1.30 -36.28
C LEU A 293 -3.79 -0.41 -36.39
N GLU A 294 -3.91 0.86 -36.00
CA GLU A 294 -2.79 1.81 -35.99
C GLU A 294 -1.73 1.43 -34.95
N GLU A 295 -2.14 1.15 -33.70
CA GLU A 295 -1.24 0.67 -32.63
C GLU A 295 -0.54 -0.64 -33.02
N PHE A 296 -1.25 -1.56 -33.67
CA PHE A 296 -0.67 -2.80 -34.16
C PHE A 296 0.35 -2.56 -35.29
N ALA A 297 -0.03 -1.82 -36.33
CA ALA A 297 0.79 -1.63 -37.53
C ALA A 297 2.03 -0.78 -37.28
N ASN A 298 1.93 0.24 -36.42
CA ASN A 298 3.03 1.13 -36.07
C ASN A 298 3.78 0.71 -34.80
N GLY A 299 3.26 -0.28 -34.07
CA GLY A 299 3.84 -0.79 -32.83
C GLY A 299 4.18 -2.28 -32.94
N ALA A 300 3.28 -3.13 -32.45
CA ALA A 300 3.51 -4.57 -32.24
C ALA A 300 4.07 -5.30 -33.46
N ALA A 301 3.60 -5.00 -34.68
CA ALA A 301 4.06 -5.62 -35.92
C ALA A 301 5.52 -5.30 -36.27
N GLN A 302 6.03 -4.14 -35.84
CA GLN A 302 7.39 -3.67 -36.15
C GLN A 302 8.43 -4.08 -35.10
N MET A 303 7.99 -4.55 -33.93
CA MET A 303 8.89 -4.91 -32.81
C MET A 303 9.69 -6.21 -33.06
N GLY A 304 9.36 -6.99 -34.09
CA GLY A 304 10.04 -8.25 -34.43
C GLY A 304 9.78 -9.39 -33.43
N ILE A 305 8.84 -9.20 -32.51
CA ILE A 305 8.47 -10.19 -31.47
C ILE A 305 7.47 -11.21 -32.01
N LEU A 306 6.61 -10.79 -32.93
CA LEU A 306 5.66 -11.67 -33.61
C LEU A 306 6.35 -12.41 -34.75
N THR A 307 5.95 -13.66 -34.97
CA THR A 307 6.30 -14.39 -36.18
C THR A 307 5.60 -13.77 -37.40
N GLN A 308 6.08 -14.08 -38.60
CA GLN A 308 5.45 -13.60 -39.84
C GLN A 308 4.01 -14.13 -39.97
N GLU A 309 3.77 -15.39 -39.62
CA GLU A 309 2.44 -16.01 -39.61
C GLU A 309 1.51 -15.29 -38.63
N GLU A 310 1.94 -15.10 -37.37
CA GLU A 310 1.15 -14.36 -36.38
C GLU A 310 0.83 -12.93 -36.83
N THR A 311 1.81 -12.25 -37.44
CA THR A 311 1.61 -10.88 -37.95
C THR A 311 0.54 -10.84 -39.04
N ILE A 312 0.58 -11.81 -39.96
CA ILE A 312 -0.41 -11.93 -41.05
C ILE A 312 -1.79 -12.28 -40.48
N ASP A 313 -1.87 -13.24 -39.57
CA ASP A 313 -3.14 -13.68 -38.99
C ASP A 313 -3.80 -12.58 -38.16
N ILE A 314 -3.03 -11.84 -37.35
CA ILE A 314 -3.54 -10.69 -36.61
C ILE A 314 -3.96 -9.57 -37.58
N PHE A 315 -3.24 -9.34 -38.67
CA PHE A 315 -3.66 -8.38 -39.70
C PHE A 315 -4.99 -8.77 -40.37
N PHE A 316 -5.20 -10.06 -40.68
CA PHE A 316 -6.49 -10.55 -41.15
C PHE A 316 -7.57 -10.48 -40.08
N HIS A 317 -7.22 -10.63 -38.79
CA HIS A 317 -8.15 -10.38 -37.71
C HIS A 317 -8.69 -8.95 -37.72
N PHE A 318 -7.91 -7.95 -38.13
CA PHE A 318 -8.41 -6.59 -38.30
C PHE A 318 -9.24 -6.40 -39.58
N THR A 319 -8.77 -6.92 -40.71
CA THR A 319 -9.24 -6.50 -42.04
C THR A 319 -10.20 -7.47 -42.73
N ALA A 320 -10.12 -8.77 -42.43
CA ALA A 320 -10.89 -9.79 -43.13
C ALA A 320 -12.31 -9.94 -42.55
N ASN A 321 -13.27 -10.34 -43.41
CA ASN A 321 -14.62 -10.71 -42.99
C ASN A 321 -14.62 -12.05 -42.23
N ASN A 322 -13.84 -13.01 -42.71
CA ASN A 322 -13.65 -14.31 -42.06
C ASN A 322 -12.39 -14.23 -41.20
N LYS A 323 -12.57 -14.23 -39.87
CA LYS A 323 -11.47 -14.06 -38.91
C LYS A 323 -10.70 -15.39 -38.74
N PRO A 324 -9.35 -15.37 -38.78
CA PRO A 324 -8.55 -16.55 -38.46
C PRO A 324 -8.65 -16.88 -36.95
N ILE A 325 -8.31 -18.12 -36.61
CA ILE A 325 -8.16 -18.54 -35.21
C ILE A 325 -6.78 -18.11 -34.75
N LEU A 326 -6.73 -17.33 -33.67
CA LEU A 326 -5.48 -16.80 -33.13
C LEU A 326 -5.07 -17.53 -31.86
N ASN A 327 -3.76 -17.61 -31.62
CA ASN A 327 -3.19 -18.05 -30.34
C ASN A 327 -3.24 -16.95 -29.26
N TYR A 328 -3.76 -15.78 -29.61
CA TYR A 328 -3.90 -14.62 -28.73
C TYR A 328 -5.38 -14.40 -28.35
N PRO A 329 -5.68 -13.94 -27.12
CA PRO A 329 -7.03 -13.54 -26.75
C PRO A 329 -7.53 -12.39 -27.63
N THR A 330 -8.77 -12.49 -28.09
CA THR A 330 -9.40 -11.51 -29.01
C THR A 330 -10.46 -10.64 -28.33
N LYS A 331 -10.69 -10.82 -27.03
CA LYS A 331 -11.64 -10.02 -26.25
C LYS A 331 -10.89 -8.99 -25.41
N PRO A 332 -11.28 -7.70 -25.44
CA PRO A 332 -10.64 -6.69 -24.61
C PRO A 332 -10.77 -7.06 -23.12
N ARG A 333 -9.86 -6.55 -22.29
CA ARG A 333 -9.95 -6.68 -20.82
C ARG A 333 -11.26 -6.09 -20.32
N ALA A 334 -11.85 -6.73 -19.31
CA ALA A 334 -13.05 -6.23 -18.66
C ALA A 334 -12.80 -4.86 -17.99
N GLY A 335 -11.58 -4.67 -17.45
CA GLY A 335 -11.21 -3.47 -16.69
C GLY A 335 -11.87 -3.43 -15.31
N LEU A 336 -11.61 -2.34 -14.58
CA LEU A 336 -12.25 -2.10 -13.30
C LEU A 336 -13.68 -1.60 -13.47
N LYS A 337 -14.60 -2.14 -12.67
CA LYS A 337 -15.98 -1.66 -12.59
C LYS A 337 -16.03 -0.42 -11.70
N SER A 338 -16.36 0.73 -12.28
CA SER A 338 -16.57 1.97 -11.53
C SER A 338 -17.84 1.90 -10.69
N GLN A 339 -17.77 2.46 -9.49
CA GLN A 339 -18.89 2.73 -8.60
C GLN A 339 -19.18 4.24 -8.59
N VAL A 340 -20.42 4.62 -8.28
CA VAL A 340 -20.86 6.02 -8.28
C VAL A 340 -21.53 6.34 -6.95
N CYS A 341 -21.00 7.35 -6.25
CA CYS A 341 -21.59 7.89 -5.03
C CYS A 341 -22.48 9.09 -5.35
N HIS A 342 -23.80 8.88 -5.35
CA HIS A 342 -24.79 9.94 -5.53
C HIS A 342 -25.12 10.57 -4.17
N ARG A 343 -24.88 11.88 -4.03
CA ARG A 343 -25.06 12.58 -2.75
C ARG A 343 -26.33 13.42 -2.63
N PHE A 344 -27.18 13.43 -3.65
CA PHE A 344 -28.44 14.17 -3.67
C PHE A 344 -29.62 13.22 -3.89
N GLN A 345 -30.74 13.47 -3.21
CA GLN A 345 -31.96 12.67 -3.36
C GLN A 345 -32.84 13.17 -4.52
N SER A 346 -32.70 14.45 -4.89
CA SER A 346 -33.49 15.07 -5.95
C SER A 346 -32.67 16.11 -6.72
N CYS A 347 -33.17 16.48 -7.91
CA CYS A 347 -32.66 17.59 -8.70
C CYS A 347 -33.75 18.65 -8.86
N ALA A 348 -33.39 19.92 -8.79
CA ALA A 348 -34.37 21.01 -8.90
C ALA A 348 -34.62 21.40 -10.36
N TYR A 349 -35.89 21.68 -10.65
CA TYR A 349 -36.36 22.19 -11.94
C TYR A 349 -37.28 23.40 -11.69
N ARG A 350 -36.91 24.56 -12.24
CA ARG A 350 -37.72 25.79 -12.44
C ARG A 350 -37.74 26.91 -11.38
N SER A 351 -37.50 26.70 -10.08
CA SER A 351 -37.66 27.81 -9.09
C SER A 351 -36.37 28.50 -8.63
N ASN A 352 -35.23 27.78 -8.64
CA ASN A 352 -33.91 28.31 -8.29
C ASN A 352 -32.94 27.88 -9.37
N GLN A 353 -32.46 28.78 -10.22
CA GLN A 353 -31.56 28.40 -11.31
C GLN A 353 -30.11 28.54 -10.85
N TRP A 354 -29.32 27.48 -10.99
CA TRP A 354 -27.89 27.53 -10.73
C TRP A 354 -27.19 28.19 -11.90
N ARG A 355 -26.20 29.05 -11.61
CA ARG A 355 -25.50 29.83 -12.62
C ARG A 355 -24.02 29.58 -12.63
N TYR A 356 -23.47 29.29 -13.80
CA TYR A 356 -22.03 29.21 -13.99
C TYR A 356 -21.50 30.57 -14.44
N ARG A 357 -20.72 31.22 -13.58
CA ARG A 357 -20.09 32.53 -13.83
C ARG A 357 -18.59 32.46 -13.63
N GLY A 358 -17.96 31.35 -14.06
CA GLY A 358 -16.57 31.03 -13.76
C GLY A 358 -16.26 30.87 -12.27
N ARG A 359 -17.30 30.66 -11.44
CA ARG A 359 -17.18 30.43 -10.01
C ARG A 359 -16.90 28.96 -9.74
N CYS A 360 -16.19 28.70 -8.65
CA CYS A 360 -15.83 27.35 -8.24
C CYS A 360 -16.96 26.72 -7.43
N ASP A 361 -17.40 25.54 -7.86
CA ASP A 361 -18.22 24.63 -7.09
C ASP A 361 -17.30 23.64 -6.38
N SER A 362 -17.39 23.54 -5.06
CA SER A 362 -16.46 22.70 -4.29
C SER A 362 -17.14 22.03 -3.10
N ILE A 363 -16.72 20.80 -2.81
CA ILE A 363 -17.19 19.99 -1.68
C ILE A 363 -16.02 19.23 -1.08
N GLN A 364 -16.00 19.10 0.26
CA GLN A 364 -15.05 18.22 0.93
C GLN A 364 -15.67 16.85 1.18
N PHE A 365 -14.88 15.80 1.03
CA PHE A 365 -15.29 14.44 1.37
C PHE A 365 -14.18 13.66 2.07
N SER A 366 -14.56 12.73 2.93
CA SER A 366 -13.70 11.66 3.46
C SER A 366 -14.39 10.31 3.24
N VAL A 367 -13.61 9.23 3.34
CA VAL A 367 -14.09 7.85 3.20
C VAL A 367 -13.55 6.97 4.31
N ASP A 368 -14.28 5.91 4.67
CA ASP A 368 -13.88 4.92 5.67
C ASP A 368 -12.91 3.86 5.13
N ARG A 369 -12.83 3.72 3.81
CA ARG A 369 -12.00 2.75 3.10
C ARG A 369 -11.22 3.39 1.97
N ARG A 370 -10.03 2.83 1.68
CA ARG A 370 -9.22 3.26 0.55
C ARG A 370 -9.99 3.04 -0.75
N ILE A 371 -10.03 4.07 -1.59
CA ILE A 371 -10.62 4.04 -2.94
C ILE A 371 -9.72 4.78 -3.92
N PHE A 372 -10.04 4.67 -5.21
CA PHE A 372 -9.43 5.46 -6.28
C PHE A 372 -10.51 6.30 -6.97
N VAL A 373 -10.48 7.62 -6.79
CA VAL A 373 -11.42 8.52 -7.48
C VAL A 373 -10.97 8.67 -8.93
N VAL A 374 -11.91 8.48 -9.86
CA VAL A 374 -11.64 8.56 -11.31
C VAL A 374 -12.25 9.79 -11.95
N GLY A 375 -13.26 10.39 -11.32
CA GLY A 375 -13.97 11.52 -11.91
C GLY A 375 -15.17 11.97 -11.10
N PHE A 376 -15.86 12.96 -11.64
CA PHE A 376 -17.08 13.54 -11.08
C PHE A 376 -18.22 13.40 -12.09
N GLY A 377 -19.44 13.19 -11.61
CA GLY A 377 -20.64 13.50 -12.39
C GLY A 377 -21.09 14.90 -12.06
N LEU A 378 -21.40 15.70 -13.08
CA LEU A 378 -21.79 17.11 -12.97
C LEU A 378 -23.16 17.32 -13.60
N TYR A 379 -23.92 18.29 -13.10
CA TYR A 379 -25.15 18.69 -13.77
C TYR A 379 -24.87 19.54 -15.01
N GLY A 380 -25.76 19.42 -16.00
CA GLY A 380 -25.74 20.18 -17.25
C GLY A 380 -26.84 21.24 -17.34
N SER A 381 -27.04 21.75 -18.55
CA SER A 381 -27.95 22.86 -18.81
C SER A 381 -29.42 22.49 -18.56
N SER A 382 -30.18 23.42 -17.98
CA SER A 382 -31.63 23.31 -17.79
C SER A 382 -32.45 23.91 -18.92
N ASN A 383 -31.81 24.55 -19.90
CA ASN A 383 -32.46 25.35 -20.94
C ASN A 383 -32.28 24.78 -22.35
N GLY A 384 -31.84 23.53 -22.46
CA GLY A 384 -31.62 22.84 -23.72
C GLY A 384 -30.22 22.25 -23.82
N ALA A 385 -29.89 21.75 -25.01
CA ALA A 385 -28.57 21.18 -25.23
C ALA A 385 -27.48 22.26 -25.26
N ALA A 386 -26.33 21.97 -24.65
CA ALA A 386 -25.21 22.92 -24.55
C ALA A 386 -23.87 22.20 -24.33
N ASP A 387 -22.81 22.78 -24.87
CA ASP A 387 -21.44 22.38 -24.55
C ASP A 387 -20.95 23.08 -23.28
N TYR A 388 -20.22 22.34 -22.45
CA TYR A 388 -19.54 22.86 -21.27
C TYR A 388 -18.05 22.58 -21.36
N ASN A 389 -17.23 23.60 -21.13
CA ASN A 389 -15.84 23.44 -20.74
C ASN A 389 -15.78 23.33 -19.22
N VAL A 390 -14.99 22.39 -18.70
CA VAL A 390 -14.91 22.10 -17.27
C VAL A 390 -13.46 21.95 -16.87
N LYS A 391 -13.07 22.68 -15.82
CA LYS A 391 -11.88 22.38 -15.04
C LYS A 391 -12.28 21.61 -13.79
N ILE A 392 -11.79 20.39 -13.62
CA ILE A 392 -11.93 19.62 -12.38
C ILE A 392 -10.60 19.56 -11.64
N GLU A 393 -10.65 19.62 -10.31
CA GLU A 393 -9.49 19.51 -9.42
C GLU A 393 -9.85 18.62 -8.23
N LEU A 394 -8.90 17.78 -7.82
CA LEU A 394 -8.96 17.04 -6.57
C LEU A 394 -7.77 17.45 -5.71
N LYS A 395 -8.02 17.94 -4.50
CA LYS A 395 -7.00 18.50 -3.61
C LYS A 395 -6.96 17.80 -2.26
N ARG A 396 -5.79 17.86 -1.62
CA ARG A 396 -5.59 17.49 -0.21
C ARG A 396 -4.81 18.61 0.46
N LEU A 397 -5.33 19.14 1.57
CA LEU A 397 -4.71 20.23 2.33
C LEU A 397 -4.33 21.45 1.45
N GLY A 398 -5.17 21.77 0.45
CA GLY A 398 -4.95 22.87 -0.50
C GLY A 398 -4.00 22.55 -1.66
N CYS A 399 -3.30 21.42 -1.64
CA CYS A 399 -2.44 20.97 -2.74
C CYS A 399 -3.24 20.15 -3.76
N ALA A 400 -3.15 20.50 -5.04
CA ALA A 400 -3.76 19.73 -6.12
C ALA A 400 -3.05 18.38 -6.30
N LEU A 401 -3.81 17.30 -6.22
CA LEU A 401 -3.35 15.93 -6.50
C LEU A 401 -3.54 15.59 -7.98
N ALA A 402 -4.63 16.07 -8.57
CA ALA A 402 -4.91 15.95 -9.99
C ALA A 402 -5.80 17.12 -10.44
N GLU A 403 -5.64 17.50 -11.71
CA GLU A 403 -6.52 18.41 -12.41
C GLU A 403 -6.75 17.92 -13.83
N ASN A 404 -7.90 18.25 -14.42
CA ASN A 404 -8.13 18.04 -15.84
C ASN A 404 -9.00 19.17 -16.41
N ASN A 405 -8.66 19.63 -17.62
CA ASN A 405 -9.48 20.55 -18.40
C ASN A 405 -10.14 19.74 -19.52
N THR A 406 -11.45 19.53 -19.39
CA THR A 406 -12.21 18.67 -20.29
C THR A 406 -13.50 19.37 -20.73
N ARG A 407 -14.29 18.68 -21.56
CA ARG A 407 -15.59 19.16 -22.00
C ARG A 407 -16.61 18.03 -21.95
N PHE A 408 -17.87 18.40 -21.78
CA PHE A 408 -18.99 17.48 -21.97
C PHE A 408 -20.13 18.18 -22.70
N PHE A 409 -20.94 17.36 -23.38
CA PHE A 409 -22.16 17.82 -24.04
C PHE A 409 -23.36 17.49 -23.16
N SER A 410 -24.08 18.52 -22.72
CA SER A 410 -25.35 18.41 -22.03
C SER A 410 -26.47 18.30 -23.05
N ASP A 411 -27.32 17.29 -22.95
CA ASP A 411 -28.50 17.11 -23.81
C ASP A 411 -29.73 17.94 -23.36
N GLY A 412 -29.62 18.63 -22.23
CA GLY A 412 -30.70 19.43 -21.62
C GLY A 412 -31.59 18.64 -20.65
N SER A 413 -31.29 17.36 -20.45
CA SER A 413 -31.92 16.53 -19.41
C SER A 413 -31.33 16.83 -18.03
N SER A 414 -32.03 16.36 -16.99
CA SER A 414 -31.56 16.42 -15.60
C SER A 414 -30.53 15.34 -15.25
N ASN A 415 -29.99 14.63 -16.25
CA ASN A 415 -28.96 13.62 -16.04
C ASN A 415 -27.65 14.28 -15.61
N THR A 416 -26.78 13.46 -15.06
CA THR A 416 -25.40 13.81 -14.73
C THR A 416 -24.48 13.44 -15.88
N PHE A 417 -23.45 14.24 -16.07
CA PHE A 417 -22.47 14.09 -17.14
C PHE A 417 -21.10 13.86 -16.51
N HIS A 418 -20.51 12.71 -16.83
CA HIS A 418 -19.26 12.28 -16.22
C HIS A 418 -18.06 12.97 -16.87
N VAL A 419 -17.17 13.46 -16.02
CA VAL A 419 -15.86 14.01 -16.38
C VAL A 419 -14.79 13.27 -15.58
N TYR A 420 -13.68 12.93 -16.23
CA TYR A 420 -12.67 12.03 -15.67
C TYR A 420 -11.31 12.72 -15.53
N PHE A 421 -10.53 12.28 -14.54
CA PHE A 421 -9.10 12.55 -14.48
C PHE A 421 -8.35 11.62 -15.43
N ASP A 422 -7.13 12.01 -15.82
CA ASP A 422 -6.30 11.19 -16.70
C ASP A 422 -5.88 9.86 -16.03
N ASN A 423 -5.72 9.87 -14.71
CA ASN A 423 -5.35 8.70 -13.92
C ASN A 423 -6.19 8.64 -12.64
N PRO A 424 -6.60 7.46 -12.16
CA PRO A 424 -7.27 7.31 -10.88
C PRO A 424 -6.41 7.78 -9.70
N ILE A 425 -7.02 8.52 -8.78
CA ILE A 425 -6.34 9.12 -7.63
C ILE A 425 -6.66 8.35 -6.35
N GLN A 426 -5.62 7.85 -5.70
CA GLN A 426 -5.74 7.15 -4.42
C GLN A 426 -6.22 8.09 -3.30
N ILE A 427 -7.27 7.67 -2.61
CA ILE A 427 -7.87 8.36 -1.46
C ILE A 427 -7.61 7.50 -0.22
N GLU A 428 -6.88 8.06 0.74
CA GLU A 428 -6.68 7.41 2.04
C GLU A 428 -7.93 7.54 2.95
N PRO A 429 -8.22 6.50 3.76
CA PRO A 429 -9.27 6.54 4.77
C PRO A 429 -9.12 7.72 5.74
N GLU A 430 -10.25 8.17 6.29
CA GLU A 430 -10.35 9.15 7.38
C GLU A 430 -9.61 10.48 7.11
N THR A 431 -9.38 10.77 5.83
CA THR A 431 -8.70 11.99 5.37
C THR A 431 -9.65 12.77 4.48
N PHE A 432 -9.76 14.08 4.71
CA PHE A 432 -10.57 14.95 3.88
C PHE A 432 -9.84 15.40 2.61
N TYR A 433 -10.54 15.28 1.49
CA TYR A 433 -10.15 15.75 0.17
C TYR A 433 -11.17 16.77 -0.32
N THR A 434 -10.72 17.72 -1.14
CA THR A 434 -11.58 18.74 -1.75
C THR A 434 -11.78 18.39 -3.22
N ALA A 435 -13.03 18.11 -3.62
CA ALA A 435 -13.45 17.99 -5.02
C ALA A 435 -13.95 19.35 -5.50
N SER A 436 -13.38 19.85 -6.59
CA SER A 436 -13.69 21.17 -7.14
C SER A 436 -13.96 21.08 -8.65
N ALA A 437 -14.93 21.87 -9.12
CA ALA A 437 -15.27 22.00 -10.52
C ALA A 437 -15.55 23.47 -10.87
N ILE A 438 -15.03 23.92 -12.00
CA ILE A 438 -15.34 25.22 -12.61
C ILE A 438 -15.91 24.93 -13.99
N LEU A 439 -17.17 25.29 -14.20
CA LEU A 439 -17.87 25.09 -15.46
C LEU A 439 -17.99 26.41 -16.22
N ASP A 440 -17.82 26.35 -17.53
CA ASP A 440 -18.04 27.42 -18.49
C ASP A 440 -18.89 26.91 -19.65
N GLY A 441 -20.07 27.51 -19.86
CA GLY A 441 -21.08 27.01 -20.80
C GLY A 441 -22.41 27.75 -20.63
N ALA A 442 -23.54 27.08 -20.90
CA ALA A 442 -24.85 27.70 -20.78
C ALA A 442 -25.12 28.18 -19.35
N GLU A 443 -25.69 29.39 -19.22
CA GLU A 443 -25.80 30.09 -17.93
C GLU A 443 -26.66 29.38 -16.89
N LEU A 444 -27.66 28.59 -17.29
CA LEU A 444 -28.63 27.99 -16.38
C LEU A 444 -28.53 26.47 -16.41
N SER A 445 -28.45 25.87 -15.23
CA SER A 445 -28.34 24.43 -15.05
C SER A 445 -29.25 23.85 -13.98
N TYR A 446 -29.41 22.52 -14.08
CA TYR A 446 -29.88 21.71 -12.97
C TYR A 446 -28.89 21.76 -11.82
N PHE A 447 -29.37 21.52 -10.61
CA PHE A 447 -28.53 21.33 -9.44
C PHE A 447 -29.21 20.37 -8.47
N GLY A 448 -28.42 19.76 -7.62
CA GLY A 448 -28.89 18.80 -6.64
C GLY A 448 -29.49 19.47 -5.41
N GLN A 449 -30.46 18.80 -4.81
CA GLN A 449 -31.12 19.19 -3.57
C GLN A 449 -31.19 17.99 -2.62
N GLU A 450 -31.56 18.26 -1.37
CA GLU A 450 -31.72 17.22 -0.34
C GLU A 450 -30.43 16.41 -0.18
N GLY A 451 -29.31 17.14 -0.12
CA GLY A 451 -27.99 16.54 -0.07
C GLY A 451 -27.69 15.87 1.27
N MET A 452 -27.05 14.71 1.17
CA MET A 452 -26.74 13.84 2.30
C MET A 452 -25.32 14.15 2.82
N SER A 453 -25.18 14.28 4.14
CA SER A 453 -23.86 14.44 4.79
C SER A 453 -23.09 13.12 4.86
N GLU A 454 -23.78 11.99 4.74
CA GLU A 454 -23.20 10.64 4.73
C GLU A 454 -23.89 9.79 3.67
N VAL A 455 -23.13 9.02 2.89
CA VAL A 455 -23.64 8.13 1.85
C VAL A 455 -22.83 6.84 1.84
N SER A 456 -23.49 5.70 1.92
CA SER A 456 -22.84 4.39 1.79
C SER A 456 -23.07 3.81 0.40
N VAL A 457 -21.99 3.41 -0.26
CA VAL A 457 -22.00 2.73 -1.57
C VAL A 457 -21.25 1.41 -1.43
N GLY A 458 -21.99 0.30 -1.50
CA GLY A 458 -21.42 -1.01 -1.20
C GLY A 458 -20.86 -1.05 0.22
N THR A 459 -19.55 -1.30 0.35
CA THR A 459 -18.83 -1.33 1.64
C THR A 459 -18.14 -0.01 1.99
N VAL A 460 -18.25 1.03 1.15
CA VAL A 460 -17.57 2.32 1.35
C VAL A 460 -18.57 3.37 1.83
N THR A 461 -18.22 4.08 2.89
CA THR A 461 -19.00 5.18 3.44
C THR A 461 -18.30 6.50 3.15
N PHE A 462 -19.01 7.43 2.52
CA PHE A 462 -18.57 8.79 2.23
C PHE A 462 -19.16 9.74 3.26
N GLN A 463 -18.34 10.64 3.80
CA GLN A 463 -18.80 11.78 4.61
C GLN A 463 -18.50 13.08 3.88
N PHE A 464 -19.47 13.99 3.85
CA PHE A 464 -19.39 15.25 3.12
C PHE A 464 -19.43 16.47 4.03
N GLN A 465 -18.58 17.46 3.72
CA GLN A 465 -18.52 18.75 4.42
C GLN A 465 -18.44 19.90 3.42
N CYS A 466 -18.87 21.09 3.84
CA CYS A 466 -18.75 22.29 3.01
C CYS A 466 -17.28 22.66 2.81
N SER A 467 -16.91 23.00 1.57
CA SER A 467 -15.59 23.51 1.23
C SER A 467 -15.55 25.03 1.32
N SER A 468 -14.52 25.58 1.96
CA SER A 468 -14.25 27.03 1.93
C SER A 468 -13.87 27.55 0.54
N GLU A 469 -13.49 26.66 -0.39
CA GLU A 469 -13.18 27.00 -1.79
C GLU A 469 -14.44 27.15 -2.66
N SER A 470 -15.61 26.76 -2.14
CA SER A 470 -16.88 26.86 -2.88
C SER A 470 -17.34 28.32 -2.94
N THR A 471 -17.28 28.91 -4.13
CA THR A 471 -17.69 30.31 -4.38
C THR A 471 -18.99 30.40 -5.17
N ASN A 472 -19.49 29.27 -5.69
CA ASN A 472 -20.73 29.20 -6.45
C ASN A 472 -21.91 28.63 -5.67
N GLY A 473 -21.69 28.20 -4.43
CA GLY A 473 -22.75 27.80 -3.49
C GLY A 473 -22.89 26.30 -3.26
N THR A 474 -22.09 25.45 -3.93
CA THR A 474 -22.08 24.01 -3.66
C THR A 474 -21.70 23.77 -2.20
N GLY A 475 -22.55 23.03 -1.50
CA GLY A 475 -22.35 22.62 -0.11
C GLY A 475 -23.10 21.32 0.16
N VAL A 476 -23.16 20.87 1.42
CA VAL A 476 -23.73 19.54 1.72
C VAL A 476 -25.18 19.41 1.23
N GLN A 477 -26.04 20.42 1.44
CA GLN A 477 -27.47 20.34 1.15
C GLN A 477 -27.86 20.50 -0.33
N GLY A 478 -27.01 21.11 -1.15
CA GLY A 478 -27.31 21.39 -2.56
C GLY A 478 -26.07 21.82 -3.34
N GLY A 479 -26.06 21.61 -4.66
CA GLY A 479 -24.90 21.97 -5.50
C GLY A 479 -24.75 21.24 -6.82
N GLN A 480 -23.55 21.38 -7.40
CA GLN A 480 -23.20 21.01 -8.78
C GLN A 480 -22.38 19.73 -8.92
N ILE A 481 -21.92 19.16 -7.81
CA ILE A 481 -21.16 17.90 -7.79
C ILE A 481 -22.05 16.82 -7.18
N PRO A 482 -22.98 16.24 -7.95
CA PRO A 482 -23.87 15.16 -7.49
C PRO A 482 -23.17 13.83 -7.27
N GLU A 483 -22.06 13.58 -7.98
CA GLU A 483 -21.49 12.25 -8.08
C GLU A 483 -19.97 12.26 -7.93
N LEU A 484 -19.48 11.37 -7.06
CA LEU A 484 -18.08 10.96 -7.06
C LEU A 484 -17.98 9.57 -7.69
N ILE A 485 -17.17 9.45 -8.74
CA ILE A 485 -16.97 8.20 -9.47
C ILE A 485 -15.65 7.60 -8.98
N PHE A 486 -15.65 6.32 -8.61
CA PHE A 486 -14.49 5.69 -7.99
C PHE A 486 -14.36 4.20 -8.29
N TYR A 487 -13.15 3.67 -8.13
CA TYR A 487 -12.89 2.25 -7.92
C TYR A 487 -12.68 2.01 -6.43
N GLY A 488 -13.30 0.98 -5.89
CA GLY A 488 -13.19 0.64 -4.48
C GLY A 488 -13.36 -0.86 -4.28
N PRO A 489 -13.23 -1.35 -3.03
CA PRO A 489 -13.51 -2.74 -2.73
C PRO A 489 -14.89 -3.10 -3.30
N ALA A 490 -14.91 -4.17 -4.09
CA ALA A 490 -16.17 -4.70 -4.58
C ALA A 490 -16.98 -5.13 -3.35
N PRO A 491 -18.31 -4.92 -3.34
CA PRO A 491 -19.14 -5.61 -2.36
C PRO A 491 -18.84 -7.10 -2.51
N ASP A 492 -18.44 -7.77 -1.41
CA ASP A 492 -18.06 -9.18 -1.44
C ASP A 492 -19.07 -9.95 -2.28
N ASP A 493 -18.63 -10.46 -3.44
CA ASP A 493 -19.34 -11.54 -4.10
C ASP A 493 -19.17 -12.73 -3.15
N GLN A 494 -20.13 -12.89 -2.24
CA GLN A 494 -20.28 -14.06 -1.38
C GLN A 494 -20.46 -15.27 -2.28
N HIS A 495 -19.37 -15.88 -2.77
CA HIS A 495 -19.38 -17.18 -3.45
C HIS A 495 -18.41 -18.14 -2.78
#